data_AF-A0A6P1QTI6-F1
#
_entry.id   AF-A0A6P1QTI6-F1
#
_cell.length_a   1.000
_cell.length_b   1.000
_cell.length_c   1.000
_cell.angle_alpha   90.00
_cell.angle_beta   90.00
_cell.angle_gamma   90.00
#
_symmetry.space_group_name_H-M   'P 1'
#
loop_
_entity.id
_entity.type
_entity.pdbx_description
1 polymer ?
#
loop_
_entity_poly.entity_id
_entity_poly.type
_entity_poly.pdbx_seq_one_letter_code
_entity_poly.pdbx_strand_id
1 'polypeptide(L)'
;MKKVVFSALIAMGAVTLSNAQIKLDKVINTASKGVKALSFSNEDAKRLSKEAVDWMDEHNKVANAKSPYTKRLNKLFAKHKNEDGLTLNYKVYLVTDINAFACADGSVRVFSSLMDIMTDDELLAIIGHEIGHVKNEDTKDAIKSAYLKAAALDAASMASSTVQKLNDSQLGTLASAMLDSSHSRKQESQADDYSYEFMKKHGYNVMGAYTAFKKFALLTKEKPTTFQKMMSSHPDSEKRAEAVKKKAKKDGLWNDPGEITLPTKKK
;
A
#
# COMPACT_ATOMS: atom_id res chain seq x y z
N MET A 1 -73.78 42.73 -21.28
CA MET A 1 -72.51 42.58 -22.01
C MET A 1 -71.37 43.17 -21.18
N LYS A 2 -70.46 42.35 -20.64
CA LYS A 2 -69.07 42.75 -20.26
C LYS A 2 -68.28 41.53 -19.75
N LYS A 3 -67.49 40.98 -20.68
CA LYS A 3 -66.21 40.26 -20.62
C LYS A 3 -65.90 39.37 -19.39
N VAL A 4 -65.97 38.05 -19.62
CA VAL A 4 -65.27 37.01 -18.86
C VAL A 4 -63.78 37.09 -19.19
N VAL A 5 -62.91 37.29 -18.18
CA VAL A 5 -61.46 37.19 -18.32
C VAL A 5 -61.04 35.78 -17.91
N PHE A 6 -60.63 34.99 -18.89
CA PHE A 6 -59.96 33.71 -18.69
C PHE A 6 -58.57 33.97 -18.10
N SER A 7 -58.35 33.62 -16.83
CA SER A 7 -57.00 33.52 -16.26
C SER A 7 -56.46 32.13 -16.59
N ALA A 8 -55.59 32.05 -17.60
CA ALA A 8 -54.84 30.84 -17.90
C ALA A 8 -53.82 30.59 -16.78
N LEU A 9 -54.10 29.62 -15.91
CA LEU A 9 -53.09 29.04 -15.03
C LEU A 9 -52.09 28.27 -15.91
N ILE A 10 -50.93 28.87 -16.17
CA ILE A 10 -49.76 28.15 -16.68
C ILE A 10 -49.19 27.36 -15.49
N ALA A 11 -49.62 26.10 -15.36
CA ALA A 11 -48.90 25.11 -14.59
C ALA A 11 -47.62 24.74 -15.37
N MET A 12 -46.60 25.59 -15.31
CA MET A 12 -45.28 25.30 -15.85
C MET A 12 -44.62 24.29 -14.93
N GLY A 13 -44.40 23.07 -15.44
CA GLY A 13 -43.87 21.95 -14.70
C GLY A 13 -42.54 22.27 -14.02
N ALA A 14 -42.53 22.19 -12.69
CA ALA A 14 -41.34 22.22 -11.85
C ALA A 14 -40.61 20.86 -11.88
N VAL A 15 -40.29 20.36 -13.08
CA VAL A 15 -39.54 19.10 -13.24
C VAL A 15 -38.29 19.39 -14.08
N THR A 16 -37.13 19.26 -13.41
CA THR A 16 -35.79 18.92 -13.93
C THR A 16 -34.64 19.95 -13.98
N LEU A 17 -34.70 21.12 -13.33
CA LEU A 17 -33.44 21.88 -13.12
C LEU A 17 -32.48 21.14 -12.17
N SER A 18 -33.00 20.54 -11.09
CA SER A 18 -32.20 19.77 -10.14
C SER A 18 -31.56 18.53 -10.79
N ASN A 19 -32.29 17.82 -11.65
CA ASN A 19 -31.76 16.64 -12.35
C ASN A 19 -30.73 17.01 -13.43
N ALA A 20 -30.88 18.16 -14.08
CA ALA A 20 -29.89 18.67 -15.04
C ALA A 20 -28.61 19.12 -14.34
N GLN A 21 -28.73 19.79 -13.19
CA GLN A 21 -27.59 20.25 -12.38
C GLN A 21 -26.82 19.06 -11.77
N ILE A 22 -27.52 18.06 -11.23
CA ILE A 22 -26.92 16.81 -10.74
C ILE A 22 -26.14 16.07 -11.84
N LYS A 23 -26.66 16.07 -13.08
CA LYS A 23 -25.95 15.48 -14.23
C LYS A 23 -24.73 16.30 -14.62
N LEU A 24 -24.84 17.62 -14.64
CA LEU A 24 -23.74 18.52 -14.97
C LEU A 24 -22.60 18.41 -13.96
N ASP A 25 -22.91 18.44 -12.66
CA ASP A 25 -21.91 18.27 -11.60
C ASP A 25 -21.24 16.90 -11.67
N LYS A 26 -22.00 15.84 -11.97
CA LYS A 26 -21.45 14.49 -12.16
C LYS A 26 -20.52 14.42 -13.39
N VAL A 27 -20.88 15.08 -14.49
CA VAL A 27 -20.06 15.12 -15.72
C VAL A 27 -18.79 15.94 -15.50
N ILE A 28 -18.89 17.13 -14.90
CA ILE A 28 -17.74 17.98 -14.56
C ILE A 28 -16.80 17.24 -13.60
N ASN A 29 -17.35 16.59 -12.57
CA ASN A 29 -16.56 15.82 -11.62
C ASN A 29 -15.86 14.61 -12.27
N THR A 30 -16.52 13.94 -13.21
CA THR A 30 -15.93 12.80 -13.94
C THR A 30 -14.83 13.27 -14.90
N ALA A 31 -15.05 14.37 -15.62
CA ALA A 31 -14.07 14.98 -16.51
C ALA A 31 -12.83 15.48 -15.74
N SER A 32 -13.03 16.19 -14.63
CA SER A 32 -11.93 16.67 -13.77
C SER A 32 -11.12 15.51 -13.17
N LYS A 33 -11.78 14.45 -12.70
CA LYS A 33 -11.11 13.21 -12.26
C LYS A 33 -10.30 12.56 -13.37
N GLY A 34 -10.85 12.52 -14.59
CA GLY A 34 -10.16 11.98 -15.76
C GLY A 34 -8.88 12.76 -16.09
N VAL A 35 -8.95 14.09 -16.13
CA VAL A 35 -7.77 14.95 -16.38
C VAL A 35 -6.71 14.80 -15.30
N LYS A 36 -7.10 14.80 -14.01
CA LYS A 36 -6.16 14.61 -12.89
C LYS A 36 -5.52 13.22 -12.87
N ALA A 37 -6.28 12.19 -13.21
CA ALA A 37 -5.74 10.84 -13.33
C ALA A 37 -4.72 10.76 -14.47
N LEU A 38 -4.91 11.50 -15.57
CA LEU A 38 -3.95 11.55 -16.67
C LEU A 38 -2.71 12.36 -16.34
N SER A 39 -2.80 13.39 -15.49
CA SER A 39 -1.68 14.26 -15.12
C SER A 39 -0.84 13.74 -13.94
N PHE A 40 -1.28 12.70 -13.23
CA PHE A 40 -0.58 12.17 -12.05
C PHE A 40 0.76 11.52 -12.43
N SER A 41 1.86 12.10 -11.95
CA SER A 41 3.23 11.71 -12.32
C SER A 41 3.94 10.85 -11.26
N ASN A 42 5.12 10.31 -11.61
CA ASN A 42 6.00 9.62 -10.64
C ASN A 42 6.51 10.58 -9.55
N GLU A 43 6.70 11.86 -9.88
CA GLU A 43 7.13 12.88 -8.93
C GLU A 43 6.01 13.24 -7.94
N ASP A 44 4.74 13.23 -8.39
CA ASP A 44 3.60 13.37 -7.47
C ASP A 44 3.51 12.18 -6.51
N ALA A 45 3.71 10.96 -7.01
CA ALA A 45 3.73 9.75 -6.19
C ALA A 45 4.81 9.81 -5.10
N LYS A 46 6.04 10.24 -5.46
CA LYS A 46 7.15 10.42 -4.51
C LYS A 46 6.84 11.49 -3.47
N ARG A 47 6.34 12.64 -3.90
CA ARG A 47 6.03 13.74 -2.97
C ARG A 47 4.92 13.35 -1.99
N LEU A 48 3.82 12.80 -2.49
CA LEU A 48 2.70 12.36 -1.65
C LEU A 48 3.09 11.18 -0.75
N SER A 49 3.92 10.25 -1.24
CA SER A 49 4.53 9.21 -0.40
C SER A 49 5.27 9.83 0.77
N LYS A 50 6.15 10.78 0.49
CA LYS A 50 6.97 11.44 1.50
C LYS A 50 6.09 12.17 2.53
N GLU A 51 5.11 12.95 2.08
CA GLU A 51 4.20 13.67 2.99
C GLU A 51 3.42 12.68 3.89
N ALA A 52 2.92 11.58 3.33
CA ALA A 52 2.20 10.55 4.10
C ALA A 52 3.12 9.81 5.08
N VAL A 53 4.35 9.50 4.68
CA VAL A 53 5.33 8.83 5.54
C VAL A 53 5.80 9.74 6.66
N ASP A 54 6.08 11.01 6.39
CA ASP A 54 6.44 11.99 7.41
C ASP A 54 5.31 12.10 8.44
N TRP A 55 4.05 12.18 7.98
CA TRP A 55 2.88 12.14 8.86
C TRP A 55 2.81 10.85 9.70
N MET A 56 3.02 9.68 9.09
CA MET A 56 3.02 8.40 9.81
C MET A 56 4.17 8.31 10.83
N ASP A 57 5.35 8.84 10.52
CA ASP A 57 6.50 8.87 11.42
C ASP A 57 6.24 9.73 12.66
N GLU A 58 5.44 10.80 12.53
CA GLU A 58 5.02 11.66 13.63
C GLU A 58 3.92 11.02 14.49
N HIS A 59 3.03 10.25 13.87
CA HIS A 59 1.86 9.65 14.53
C HIS A 59 2.09 8.22 15.05
N ASN A 60 3.22 7.60 14.73
CA ASN A 60 3.62 6.29 15.24
C ASN A 60 4.89 6.39 16.08
N LYS A 61 5.02 5.51 17.09
CA LYS A 61 6.23 5.43 17.89
C LYS A 61 7.37 4.78 17.07
N VAL A 62 8.25 5.61 16.53
CA VAL A 62 9.46 5.15 15.83
C VAL A 62 10.50 4.63 16.81
N ALA A 63 11.05 3.45 16.54
CA ALA A 63 12.12 2.87 17.35
C ALA A 63 13.43 3.67 17.23
N ASN A 64 14.00 4.09 18.35
CA ASN A 64 15.27 4.82 18.36
C ASN A 64 16.46 3.96 17.91
N ALA A 65 17.61 4.59 17.62
CA ALA A 65 18.82 3.93 17.12
C ALA A 65 19.39 2.84 18.05
N LYS A 66 19.10 2.89 19.36
CA LYS A 66 19.60 1.91 20.35
C LYS A 66 18.71 0.68 20.45
N SER A 67 17.48 0.74 19.93
CA SER A 67 16.50 -0.36 19.93
C SER A 67 17.08 -1.63 19.27
N PRO A 68 16.81 -2.83 19.82
CA PRO A 68 17.21 -4.08 19.18
C PRO A 68 16.59 -4.22 17.78
N TYR A 69 15.36 -3.72 17.56
CA TYR A 69 14.72 -3.73 16.25
C TYR A 69 15.49 -2.89 15.23
N THR A 70 15.82 -1.64 15.58
CA THR A 70 16.56 -0.74 14.68
C THR A 70 17.95 -1.28 14.37
N LYS A 71 18.65 -1.85 15.37
CA LYS A 71 19.95 -2.51 15.15
C LYS A 71 19.85 -3.69 14.19
N ARG A 72 18.84 -4.55 14.38
CA ARG A 72 18.59 -5.69 13.50
C ARG A 72 18.27 -5.25 12.07
N LEU A 73 17.36 -4.29 11.92
CA LEU A 73 16.99 -3.76 10.60
C LEU A 73 18.19 -3.14 9.90
N ASN A 74 18.97 -2.31 10.61
CA ASN A 74 20.17 -1.70 10.05
C ASN A 74 21.22 -2.76 9.66
N LYS A 75 21.39 -3.83 10.45
CA LYS A 75 22.29 -4.93 10.10
C LYS A 75 21.87 -5.60 8.79
N LEU A 76 20.58 -5.86 8.61
CA LEU A 76 20.05 -6.56 7.43
C LEU A 76 20.13 -5.69 6.16
N PHE A 77 19.82 -4.41 6.28
CA PHE A 77 19.66 -3.50 5.14
C PHE A 77 20.77 -2.46 4.98
N ALA A 78 21.87 -2.56 5.74
CA ALA A 78 23.02 -1.67 5.61
C ALA A 78 23.59 -1.64 4.17
N LYS A 79 23.54 -2.78 3.46
CA LYS A 79 23.99 -2.91 2.07
C LYS A 79 22.92 -2.55 1.02
N HIS A 80 21.69 -2.26 1.45
CA HIS A 80 20.53 -1.97 0.59
C HIS A 80 20.10 -0.51 0.69
N LYS A 81 21.07 0.42 0.84
CA LYS A 81 20.76 1.86 0.82
C LYS A 81 20.28 2.34 -0.55
N ASN A 82 20.65 1.62 -1.61
CA ASN A 82 20.14 1.83 -2.94
C ASN A 82 19.81 0.48 -3.57
N GLU A 83 18.60 0.32 -4.09
CA GLU A 83 18.18 -0.88 -4.82
C GLU A 83 17.38 -0.45 -6.07
N ASP A 84 17.81 -0.93 -7.24
CA ASP A 84 17.15 -0.69 -8.54
C ASP A 84 16.70 0.76 -8.83
N GLY A 85 17.50 1.73 -8.38
CA GLY A 85 17.29 3.17 -8.58
C GLY A 85 16.49 3.87 -7.46
N LEU A 86 16.11 3.14 -6.40
CA LEU A 86 15.48 3.69 -5.20
C LEU A 86 16.54 3.94 -4.13
N THR A 87 16.59 5.15 -3.59
CA THR A 87 17.37 5.44 -2.37
C THR A 87 16.51 5.10 -1.17
N LEU A 88 16.85 4.02 -0.48
CA LEU A 88 16.01 3.44 0.55
C LEU A 88 16.33 4.01 1.94
N ASN A 89 15.28 4.33 2.69
CA ASN A 89 15.39 4.72 4.10
C ASN A 89 14.49 3.84 4.96
N TYR A 90 15.04 3.31 6.06
CA TYR A 90 14.40 2.30 6.88
C TYR A 90 14.10 2.84 8.27
N LYS A 91 12.89 2.62 8.77
CA LYS A 91 12.54 2.81 10.19
C LYS A 91 11.65 1.68 10.68
N VAL A 92 11.61 1.51 12.01
CA VAL A 92 10.74 0.55 12.67
C VAL A 92 9.63 1.28 13.42
N TYR A 93 8.40 0.85 13.20
CA TYR A 93 7.26 1.28 14.03
C TYR A 93 7.03 0.27 15.15
N LEU A 94 6.97 0.78 16.39
CA LEU A 94 6.70 -0.02 17.59
C LEU A 94 5.18 -0.20 17.76
N VAL A 95 4.60 -1.09 16.95
CA VAL A 95 3.16 -1.33 16.87
C VAL A 95 2.84 -2.83 16.91
N THR A 96 1.60 -3.16 17.25
CA THR A 96 1.13 -4.54 17.43
C THR A 96 0.62 -5.19 16.15
N ASP A 97 0.11 -4.41 15.20
CA ASP A 97 -0.27 -4.88 13.86
C ASP A 97 0.94 -5.51 13.19
N ILE A 98 0.79 -6.61 12.47
CA ILE A 98 1.86 -7.23 11.69
C ILE A 98 1.83 -6.59 10.31
N ASN A 99 2.86 -5.81 9.95
CA ASN A 99 2.96 -5.23 8.62
C ASN A 99 4.39 -4.77 8.28
N ALA A 100 4.62 -4.53 6.99
CA ALA A 100 5.68 -3.70 6.47
C ALA A 100 5.17 -3.01 5.20
N PHE A 101 5.77 -1.89 4.82
CA PHE A 101 5.45 -1.24 3.55
C PHE A 101 6.66 -0.52 2.98
N ALA A 102 6.66 -0.35 1.66
CA ALA A 102 7.58 0.52 0.95
C ALA A 102 6.82 1.57 0.13
N CYS A 103 7.41 2.74 -0.05
CA CYS A 103 6.79 3.88 -0.73
C CYS A 103 7.64 4.40 -1.90
N ALA A 104 7.01 5.18 -2.79
CA ALA A 104 7.65 5.65 -4.02
C ALA A 104 8.85 6.58 -3.76
N ASP A 105 8.90 7.23 -2.59
CA ASP A 105 10.04 8.04 -2.14
C ASP A 105 11.24 7.21 -1.65
N GLY A 106 11.11 5.88 -1.58
CA GLY A 106 12.11 4.96 -1.05
C GLY A 106 12.01 4.72 0.45
N SER A 107 10.98 5.25 1.12
CA SER A 107 10.73 4.93 2.52
C SER A 107 10.26 3.49 2.69
N VAL A 108 10.90 2.76 3.59
CA VAL A 108 10.51 1.43 4.04
C VAL A 108 10.25 1.47 5.54
N ARG A 109 9.10 0.96 5.97
CA ARG A 109 8.72 0.90 7.38
C ARG A 109 8.35 -0.53 7.73
N VAL A 110 8.91 -1.01 8.83
CA VAL A 110 8.77 -2.40 9.29
C VAL A 110 8.18 -2.39 10.69
N PHE A 111 7.13 -3.17 10.93
CA PHE A 111 6.48 -3.17 12.24
C PHE A 111 7.20 -4.14 13.17
N SER A 112 7.39 -3.77 14.44
CA SER A 112 8.13 -4.59 15.41
C SER A 112 7.55 -5.99 15.58
N SER A 113 6.23 -6.11 15.56
CA SER A 113 5.51 -7.38 15.61
C SER A 113 5.82 -8.32 14.44
N LEU A 114 6.06 -7.79 13.22
CA LEU A 114 6.51 -8.57 12.08
C LEU A 114 7.94 -9.06 12.30
N MET A 115 8.80 -8.20 12.86
CA MET A 115 10.16 -8.59 13.21
C MET A 115 10.18 -9.67 14.29
N ASP A 116 9.24 -9.66 15.24
CA ASP A 116 9.19 -10.67 16.30
C ASP A 116 8.90 -12.09 15.78
N ILE A 117 8.19 -12.20 14.65
CA ILE A 117 7.75 -13.49 14.11
C ILE A 117 8.61 -14.00 12.94
N MET A 118 9.36 -13.10 12.31
CA MET A 118 10.17 -13.40 11.14
C MET A 118 11.65 -13.53 11.49
N THR A 119 12.30 -14.51 10.86
CA THR A 119 13.75 -14.65 10.77
C THR A 119 14.35 -13.58 9.84
N ASP A 120 15.66 -13.51 9.77
CA ASP A 120 16.37 -12.52 8.95
C ASP A 120 16.12 -12.73 7.44
N ASP A 121 16.14 -13.98 6.96
CA ASP A 121 15.84 -14.29 5.55
C ASP A 121 14.37 -14.02 5.20
N GLU A 122 13.44 -14.28 6.13
CA GLU A 122 12.01 -13.96 5.94
C GLU A 122 11.78 -12.46 5.87
N LEU A 123 12.44 -11.66 6.73
CA LEU A 123 12.38 -10.20 6.66
C LEU A 123 12.97 -9.66 5.35
N LEU A 124 14.10 -10.22 4.90
CA LEU A 124 14.70 -9.85 3.61
C LEU A 124 13.75 -10.14 2.45
N ALA A 125 13.09 -11.30 2.46
CA ALA A 125 12.11 -11.65 1.44
C ALA A 125 10.87 -10.73 1.46
N ILE A 126 10.31 -10.44 2.63
CA ILE A 126 9.14 -9.55 2.74
C ILE A 126 9.49 -8.14 2.30
N ILE A 127 10.63 -7.59 2.72
CA ILE A 127 11.02 -6.24 2.31
C ILE A 127 11.42 -6.21 0.82
N GLY A 128 12.01 -7.28 0.30
CA GLY A 128 12.21 -7.46 -1.14
C GLY A 128 10.89 -7.41 -1.91
N HIS A 129 9.82 -8.03 -1.37
CA HIS A 129 8.47 -7.98 -1.93
C HIS A 129 7.92 -6.55 -1.93
N GLU A 130 8.04 -5.82 -0.82
CA GLU A 130 7.62 -4.41 -0.75
C GLU A 130 8.37 -3.51 -1.75
N ILE A 131 9.69 -3.71 -1.90
CA ILE A 131 10.49 -2.99 -2.91
C ILE A 131 10.00 -3.35 -4.33
N GLY A 132 9.60 -4.60 -4.55
CA GLY A 132 8.99 -5.07 -5.80
C GLY A 132 7.73 -4.29 -6.16
N HIS A 133 6.84 -4.03 -5.21
CA HIS A 133 5.66 -3.18 -5.43
C HIS A 133 6.03 -1.76 -5.85
N VAL A 134 7.03 -1.16 -5.20
CA VAL A 134 7.50 0.18 -5.61
C VAL A 134 8.08 0.13 -7.03
N LYS A 135 8.87 -0.90 -7.34
CA LYS A 135 9.52 -1.04 -8.66
C LYS A 135 8.53 -1.26 -9.79
N ASN A 136 7.44 -1.97 -9.52
CA ASN A 136 6.36 -2.23 -10.47
C ASN A 136 5.37 -1.06 -10.61
N GLU A 137 5.62 0.06 -9.92
CA GLU A 137 4.73 1.22 -9.82
C GLU A 137 3.39 0.95 -9.11
N ASP A 138 3.25 -0.18 -8.40
CA ASP A 138 2.02 -0.55 -7.69
C ASP A 138 1.69 0.46 -6.58
N THR A 139 2.71 0.94 -5.87
CA THR A 139 2.54 1.97 -4.84
C THR A 139 2.10 3.31 -5.43
N LYS A 140 2.55 3.64 -6.66
CA LYS A 140 2.09 4.85 -7.36
C LYS A 140 0.61 4.73 -7.71
N ASP A 141 0.17 3.58 -8.20
CA ASP A 141 -1.25 3.34 -8.51
C ASP A 141 -2.13 3.40 -7.26
N ALA A 142 -1.64 2.87 -6.14
CA ALA A 142 -2.30 2.96 -4.84
C ALA A 142 -2.44 4.42 -4.36
N ILE A 143 -1.34 5.19 -4.37
CA ILE A 143 -1.32 6.61 -3.97
C ILE A 143 -2.22 7.44 -4.88
N LYS A 144 -2.14 7.22 -6.19
CA LYS A 144 -3.00 7.90 -7.17
C LYS A 144 -4.47 7.67 -6.86
N SER A 145 -4.84 6.41 -6.61
CA SER A 145 -6.22 6.05 -6.27
C SER A 145 -6.68 6.68 -4.96
N ALA A 146 -5.83 6.65 -3.93
CA ALA A 146 -6.09 7.28 -2.64
C ALA A 146 -6.23 8.80 -2.75
N TYR A 147 -5.33 9.45 -3.49
CA TYR A 147 -5.35 10.88 -3.76
C TYR A 147 -6.62 11.30 -4.50
N LEU A 148 -7.00 10.59 -5.56
CA LEU A 148 -8.23 10.87 -6.30
C LEU A 148 -9.49 10.68 -5.45
N LYS A 149 -9.47 9.73 -4.51
CA LYS A 149 -10.55 9.52 -3.54
C LYS A 149 -10.62 10.65 -2.53
N ALA A 150 -9.48 11.09 -1.98
CA ALA A 150 -9.42 12.22 -1.06
C ALA A 150 -9.82 13.54 -1.72
N ALA A 151 -9.32 13.80 -2.93
CA ALA A 151 -9.67 14.99 -3.73
C ALA A 151 -11.16 15.03 -4.11
N ALA A 152 -11.81 13.87 -4.30
CA ALA A 152 -13.24 13.82 -4.55
C ALA A 152 -14.11 14.29 -3.37
N LEU A 153 -13.55 14.32 -2.16
CA LEU A 153 -14.23 14.81 -0.95
C LEU A 153 -14.06 16.32 -0.75
N ASP A 154 -13.18 16.97 -1.52
CA ASP A 154 -12.87 18.41 -1.42
C ASP A 154 -13.15 19.12 -2.74
N ALA A 155 -14.28 19.82 -2.82
CA ALA A 155 -14.72 20.56 -4.01
C ALA A 155 -13.72 21.66 -4.46
N ALA A 156 -12.94 22.23 -3.53
CA ALA A 156 -11.93 23.25 -3.85
C ALA A 156 -10.69 22.64 -4.51
N SER A 157 -10.34 21.40 -4.15
CA SER A 157 -9.22 20.70 -4.76
C SER A 157 -9.44 20.46 -6.26
N MET A 158 -10.69 20.35 -6.72
CA MET A 158 -11.07 19.99 -8.09
C MET A 158 -10.85 21.10 -9.14
N ALA A 159 -10.62 22.35 -8.69
CA ALA A 159 -10.41 23.50 -9.56
C ALA A 159 -8.98 23.65 -10.10
N SER A 160 -7.99 22.93 -9.54
CA SER A 160 -6.59 22.99 -9.97
C SER A 160 -6.13 21.69 -10.63
N SER A 161 -5.36 21.81 -11.72
CA SER A 161 -4.66 20.70 -12.38
C SER A 161 -3.36 20.28 -11.67
N THR A 162 -2.90 21.06 -10.69
CA THR A 162 -1.69 20.78 -9.91
C THR A 162 -2.04 20.00 -8.66
N VAL A 163 -1.24 19.00 -8.31
CA VAL A 163 -1.42 18.24 -7.06
C VAL A 163 -1.09 19.14 -5.88
N GLN A 164 -2.09 19.52 -5.10
CA GLN A 164 -1.96 20.43 -3.96
C GLN A 164 -1.24 19.78 -2.77
N LYS A 165 -0.71 20.61 -1.85
CA LYS A 165 -0.23 20.16 -0.53
C LYS A 165 -1.45 19.78 0.32
N LEU A 166 -1.39 18.63 0.97
CA LEU A 166 -2.48 18.13 1.80
C LEU A 166 -2.43 18.74 3.21
N ASN A 167 -3.62 18.92 3.81
CA ASN A 167 -3.72 19.24 5.24
C ASN A 167 -3.60 17.97 6.11
N ASP A 168 -3.51 18.13 7.43
CA ASP A 168 -3.29 17.03 8.37
C ASP A 168 -4.33 15.89 8.27
N SER A 169 -5.63 16.23 8.19
CA SER A 169 -6.70 15.23 8.05
C SER A 169 -6.64 14.49 6.70
N GLN A 170 -6.30 15.21 5.63
CA GLN A 170 -6.09 14.62 4.30
C GLN A 170 -4.87 13.70 4.28
N LEU A 171 -3.79 14.06 4.97
CA LEU A 171 -2.60 13.22 5.12
C LEU A 171 -2.91 11.95 5.91
N GLY A 172 -3.65 12.03 7.01
CA GLY A 172 -4.10 10.84 7.75
C GLY A 172 -4.99 9.91 6.90
N THR A 173 -5.87 10.49 6.08
CA THR A 173 -6.70 9.73 5.13
C THR A 173 -5.84 9.05 4.06
N LEU A 174 -4.87 9.76 3.49
CA LEU A 174 -3.95 9.22 2.50
C LEU A 174 -3.08 8.11 3.09
N ALA A 175 -2.49 8.33 4.26
CA ALA A 175 -1.66 7.35 4.97
C ALA A 175 -2.44 6.07 5.26
N SER A 176 -3.68 6.20 5.76
CA SER A 176 -4.56 5.05 6.02
C SER A 176 -4.88 4.31 4.72
N ALA A 177 -5.23 5.03 3.65
CA ALA A 177 -5.51 4.44 2.35
C ALA A 177 -4.29 3.76 1.71
N MET A 178 -3.07 4.25 1.95
CA MET A 178 -1.84 3.60 1.52
C MET A 178 -1.63 2.26 2.25
N LEU A 179 -1.80 2.24 3.57
CA LEU A 179 -1.67 1.01 4.38
C LEU A 179 -2.76 -0.03 4.08
N ASP A 180 -3.96 0.42 3.74
CA ASP A 180 -5.11 -0.43 3.43
C ASP A 180 -5.18 -0.80 1.93
N SER A 181 -4.23 -0.33 1.11
CA SER A 181 -4.25 -0.58 -0.32
C SER A 181 -4.07 -2.07 -0.60
N SER A 182 -4.89 -2.60 -1.51
CA SER A 182 -4.82 -3.99 -1.93
C SER A 182 -4.28 -4.08 -3.35
N HIS A 183 -3.46 -5.09 -3.59
CA HIS A 183 -2.86 -5.34 -4.89
C HIS A 183 -3.57 -6.48 -5.61
N SER A 184 -3.61 -6.40 -6.93
CA SER A 184 -4.13 -7.48 -7.76
C SER A 184 -3.23 -8.71 -7.69
N ARG A 185 -3.78 -9.90 -7.97
CA ARG A 185 -3.00 -11.14 -8.03
C ARG A 185 -1.77 -11.06 -8.96
N LYS A 186 -1.87 -10.26 -10.02
CA LYS A 186 -0.76 -10.03 -10.95
C LYS A 186 0.36 -9.24 -10.27
N GLN A 187 0.02 -8.15 -9.59
CA GLN A 187 0.96 -7.32 -8.86
C GLN A 187 1.66 -8.11 -7.75
N GLU A 188 0.90 -8.90 -6.98
CA GLU A 188 1.47 -9.82 -5.98
C GLU A 188 2.47 -10.80 -6.60
N SER A 189 2.11 -11.43 -7.73
CA SER A 189 3.00 -12.39 -8.40
C SER A 189 4.28 -11.71 -8.92
N GLN A 190 4.19 -10.47 -9.41
CA GLN A 190 5.35 -9.72 -9.89
C GLN A 190 6.25 -9.26 -8.73
N ALA A 191 5.67 -8.88 -7.59
CA ALA A 191 6.41 -8.54 -6.38
C ALA A 191 7.04 -9.79 -5.73
N ASP A 192 6.37 -10.94 -5.75
CA ASP A 192 6.92 -12.25 -5.36
C ASP A 192 8.14 -12.62 -6.20
N ASP A 193 8.01 -12.47 -7.52
CA ASP A 193 9.10 -12.75 -8.47
C ASP A 193 10.27 -11.81 -8.23
N TYR A 194 10.01 -10.53 -8.00
CA TYR A 194 11.03 -9.54 -7.66
C TYR A 194 11.74 -9.91 -6.36
N SER A 195 10.99 -10.22 -5.29
CA SER A 195 11.54 -10.65 -4.00
C SER A 195 12.46 -11.86 -4.16
N TYR A 196 12.01 -12.87 -4.89
CA TYR A 196 12.79 -14.07 -5.12
C TYR A 196 14.09 -13.79 -5.89
N GLU A 197 14.05 -12.98 -6.95
CA GLU A 197 15.27 -12.59 -7.67
C GLU A 197 16.17 -11.66 -6.85
N PHE A 198 15.61 -10.79 -6.01
CA PHE A 198 16.36 -9.98 -5.04
C PHE A 198 17.12 -10.88 -4.06
N MET A 199 16.46 -11.91 -3.51
CA MET A 199 17.10 -12.88 -2.63
C MET A 199 18.26 -13.60 -3.34
N LYS A 200 18.05 -14.05 -4.58
CA LYS A 200 19.11 -14.70 -5.39
C LYS A 200 20.27 -13.77 -5.71
N LYS A 201 19.98 -12.57 -6.24
CA LYS A 201 20.95 -11.54 -6.65
C LYS A 201 21.92 -11.21 -5.52
N HIS A 202 21.42 -11.20 -4.28
CA HIS A 202 22.20 -10.84 -3.10
C HIS A 202 22.75 -12.02 -2.30
N GLY A 203 22.60 -13.25 -2.80
CA GLY A 203 23.11 -14.47 -2.18
C GLY A 203 22.39 -14.86 -0.89
N TYR A 204 21.13 -14.47 -0.74
CA TYR A 204 20.29 -14.80 0.41
C TYR A 204 19.55 -16.12 0.21
N ASN A 205 19.05 -16.68 1.32
CA ASN A 205 18.27 -17.91 1.26
C ASN A 205 16.88 -17.64 0.67
N VAL A 206 16.65 -18.06 -0.58
CA VAL A 206 15.37 -17.91 -1.28
C VAL A 206 14.20 -18.58 -0.56
N MET A 207 14.48 -19.53 0.33
CA MET A 207 13.48 -20.19 1.15
C MET A 207 12.83 -19.22 2.16
N GLY A 208 13.44 -18.07 2.46
CA GLY A 208 12.85 -17.05 3.32
C GLY A 208 11.48 -16.57 2.82
N ALA A 209 11.28 -16.44 1.50
CA ALA A 209 9.97 -16.11 0.93
C ALA A 209 8.95 -17.23 1.17
N TYR A 210 9.35 -18.48 0.95
CA TYR A 210 8.50 -19.65 1.19
C TYR A 210 8.06 -19.73 2.65
N THR A 211 9.01 -19.65 3.58
CA THR A 211 8.71 -19.82 5.01
C THR A 211 7.92 -18.64 5.57
N ALA A 212 8.18 -17.41 5.10
CA ALA A 212 7.37 -16.24 5.43
C ALA A 212 5.90 -16.43 5.03
N PHE A 213 5.63 -16.84 3.79
CA PHE A 213 4.25 -17.07 3.33
C PHE A 213 3.56 -18.22 4.06
N LYS A 214 4.29 -19.28 4.41
CA LYS A 214 3.74 -20.37 5.24
C LYS A 214 3.40 -19.89 6.65
N LYS A 215 4.25 -19.08 7.29
CA LYS A 215 3.93 -18.46 8.59
C LYS A 215 2.69 -17.58 8.51
N PHE A 216 2.59 -16.78 7.46
CA PHE A 216 1.41 -15.97 7.20
C PHE A 216 0.14 -16.83 7.01
N ALA A 217 0.21 -17.93 6.25
CA ALA A 217 -0.91 -18.85 6.11
C ALA A 217 -1.32 -19.50 7.46
N LEU A 218 -0.38 -19.77 8.36
CA LEU A 218 -0.66 -20.26 9.71
C LEU A 218 -1.32 -19.18 10.58
N LEU A 219 -0.80 -17.94 10.55
CA LEU A 219 -1.36 -16.81 11.30
C LEU A 219 -2.80 -16.50 10.91
N THR A 220 -3.15 -16.62 9.62
CA THR A 220 -4.53 -16.46 9.15
C THR A 220 -5.47 -17.47 9.81
N LYS A 221 -5.02 -18.71 10.04
CA LYS A 221 -5.82 -19.75 10.69
C LYS A 221 -5.99 -19.51 12.19
N GLU A 222 -4.96 -18.96 12.85
CA GLU A 222 -4.94 -18.82 14.31
C GLU A 222 -5.43 -17.45 14.84
N LYS A 223 -5.22 -16.36 14.10
CA LYS A 223 -5.45 -14.98 14.58
C LYS A 223 -6.02 -14.05 13.48
N PRO A 224 -7.28 -14.25 13.07
CA PRO A 224 -7.87 -13.51 11.97
C PRO A 224 -7.93 -11.99 12.19
N THR A 225 -8.04 -11.49 13.42
CA THR A 225 -8.27 -10.05 13.70
C THR A 225 -7.02 -9.17 13.66
N THR A 226 -5.88 -9.63 14.20
CA THR A 226 -4.61 -8.86 14.18
C THR A 226 -3.93 -8.89 12.80
N PHE A 227 -4.28 -9.88 11.99
CA PHE A 227 -3.64 -10.16 10.70
C PHE A 227 -4.43 -9.67 9.49
N GLN A 228 -5.66 -9.19 9.73
CA GLN A 228 -6.61 -8.86 8.67
C GLN A 228 -6.09 -7.78 7.71
N LYS A 229 -5.35 -6.78 8.21
CA LYS A 229 -4.85 -5.67 7.37
C LYS A 229 -3.83 -6.15 6.34
N MET A 230 -2.78 -6.85 6.77
CA MET A 230 -1.73 -7.36 5.86
C MET A 230 -2.28 -8.42 4.88
N MET A 231 -3.26 -9.23 5.28
CA MET A 231 -3.93 -10.17 4.38
C MET A 231 -4.89 -9.51 3.40
N SER A 232 -5.55 -8.43 3.84
CA SER A 232 -6.45 -7.65 2.98
C SER A 232 -5.66 -6.93 1.90
N SER A 233 -4.42 -6.51 2.21
CA SER A 233 -3.50 -5.96 1.21
C SER A 233 -2.83 -7.04 0.35
N HIS A 234 -2.48 -8.20 0.94
CA HIS A 234 -1.71 -9.29 0.29
C HIS A 234 -2.35 -10.70 0.46
N PRO A 235 -3.33 -11.09 -0.38
CA PRO A 235 -4.04 -12.37 -0.25
C PRO A 235 -3.23 -13.60 -0.71
N ASP A 236 -3.81 -14.79 -0.49
CA ASP A 236 -3.39 -16.09 -1.06
C ASP A 236 -2.00 -16.62 -0.62
N SER A 237 -1.58 -16.40 0.64
CA SER A 237 -0.23 -16.78 1.11
C SER A 237 0.15 -18.26 0.88
N GLU A 238 -0.77 -19.21 1.08
CA GLU A 238 -0.46 -20.64 0.83
C GLU A 238 -0.13 -20.91 -0.65
N LYS A 239 -0.88 -20.28 -1.56
CA LYS A 239 -0.66 -20.43 -3.01
C LYS A 239 0.65 -19.77 -3.44
N ARG A 240 0.98 -18.61 -2.86
CA ARG A 240 2.23 -17.89 -3.10
C ARG A 240 3.44 -18.68 -2.60
N ALA A 241 3.32 -19.32 -1.42
CA ALA A 241 4.33 -20.26 -0.94
C ALA A 241 4.58 -21.38 -1.95
N GLU A 242 3.53 -22.04 -2.46
CA GLU A 242 3.71 -23.12 -3.43
C GLU A 242 4.29 -22.63 -4.77
N ALA A 243 4.04 -21.38 -5.17
CA ALA A 243 4.68 -20.77 -6.34
C ALA A 243 6.19 -20.57 -6.12
N VAL A 244 6.60 -20.03 -4.96
CA VAL A 244 8.02 -19.90 -4.59
C VAL A 244 8.71 -21.27 -4.57
N LYS A 245 8.06 -22.28 -3.97
CA LYS A 245 8.57 -23.66 -3.95
C LYS A 245 8.80 -24.21 -5.35
N LYS A 246 7.85 -24.04 -6.26
CA LYS A 246 7.97 -24.48 -7.65
C LYS A 246 9.15 -23.79 -8.34
N LYS A 247 9.33 -22.48 -8.11
CA LYS A 247 10.44 -21.70 -8.67
C LYS A 247 11.80 -22.15 -8.10
N ALA A 248 11.90 -22.28 -6.78
CA ALA A 248 13.09 -22.80 -6.10
C ALA A 248 13.50 -24.19 -6.60
N LYS A 249 12.53 -25.10 -6.82
CA LYS A 249 12.81 -26.42 -7.41
C LYS A 249 13.35 -26.33 -8.83
N LYS A 250 12.76 -25.46 -9.66
CA LYS A 250 13.21 -25.23 -11.03
C LYS A 250 14.65 -24.70 -11.07
N ASP A 251 15.00 -23.83 -10.14
CA ASP A 251 16.33 -23.22 -10.05
C ASP A 251 17.36 -24.09 -9.31
N GLY A 252 16.97 -25.27 -8.80
CA GLY A 252 17.86 -26.13 -8.00
C GLY A 252 18.20 -25.57 -6.62
N LEU A 253 17.43 -24.58 -6.14
CA LEU A 253 17.63 -23.89 -4.86
C LEU A 253 16.65 -24.35 -3.77
N TRP A 254 15.77 -25.31 -4.09
CA TRP A 254 14.84 -25.86 -3.10
C TRP A 254 15.58 -26.68 -2.05
N ASN A 255 15.47 -26.22 -0.80
CA ASN A 255 15.83 -27.00 0.36
C ASN A 255 14.59 -27.12 1.25
N ASP A 256 14.17 -28.34 1.59
CA ASP A 256 12.98 -28.55 2.41
C ASP A 256 13.23 -28.01 3.83
N PRO A 257 12.51 -26.96 4.27
CA PRO A 257 12.72 -26.39 5.59
C PRO A 257 12.13 -27.26 6.71
N GLY A 258 11.46 -28.36 6.38
CA GLY A 258 10.71 -29.17 7.34
C GLY A 258 9.41 -28.48 7.79
N GLU A 259 8.96 -28.81 9.00
CA GLU A 259 7.76 -28.22 9.57
C GLU A 259 7.97 -26.75 9.94
N ILE A 260 7.14 -25.89 9.36
CA ILE A 260 7.16 -24.45 9.64
C ILE A 260 6.19 -24.17 10.77
N THR A 261 6.70 -23.56 11.84
CA THR A 261 5.92 -23.21 13.02
C THR A 261 5.98 -21.70 13.27
N LEU A 262 4.98 -21.18 13.97
CA LEU A 262 5.03 -19.82 14.49
C LEU A 262 5.92 -19.77 15.72
N PRO A 263 6.74 -18.72 15.89
CA PRO A 263 7.57 -18.61 17.08
C PRO A 263 6.68 -18.60 18.33
N THR A 264 7.03 -19.44 19.29
CA THR A 264 6.38 -19.47 20.59
C THR A 264 6.62 -18.12 21.27
N LYS A 265 5.55 -17.52 21.82
CA LYS A 265 5.68 -16.25 22.56
C LYS A 265 6.79 -16.43 23.61
N LYS A 266 7.83 -15.60 23.55
CA LYS A 266 8.64 -15.37 24.75
C LYS A 266 7.68 -14.81 25.80
N LYS A 267 7.46 -15.58 26.86
CA LYS A 267 6.73 -15.13 28.05
C LYS A 267 7.45 -13.93 28.66
#